data_AF-A0A5P9ERX0-F1
#
_entry.id   AF-A0A5P9ERX0-F1
#
_cell.length_a   1.000
_cell.length_b   1.000
_cell.length_c   1.000
_cell.angle_alpha   90.00
_cell.angle_beta   90.00
_cell.angle_gamma   90.00
#
_symmetry.space_group_name_H-M   'P 1'
#
loop_
_entity.id
_entity.type
_entity.pdbx_description
1 polymer ?
#
loop_
_entity_poly.entity_id
_entity_poly.type
_entity_poly.pdbx_seq_one_letter_code
_entity_poly.pdbx_strand_id
1 'polypeptide(L)'
;MSIYFIRAGLQTSIQDCGRPGLMHYGIPQGGAADPLSMKLANLLLGNTLNNPVLEITLTGPLIEFDCDVSIAITGAQFKVLLNNNPIESYKVIQIKNGDILDFSSLMSGARAYIGLSAKISAPQILNSVSTHLISGFGGHRNGAIKSGEKIYLEKTRIIKEAHLEREFIPNYRLRPLIRVVHGAEGQRFTQSALDNFFSTTFQVSAQSNRMGIRLSPSIMSDSERLKDISGEMVSSGLYPGSIQIPNNGEPIISFIEGQTIGGYPRLAHVIRADLHRLGQLKPQDKINFQLVTQAKARKVLQEKHKLLGKLQNTIKSGTRETFIL
;
A
#
# COMPACT_ATOMS: atom_id res chain seq x y z
N MET A 1 -20.31 16.59 -11.68
CA MET A 1 -18.84 16.63 -11.57
C MET A 1 -18.34 15.20 -11.63
N SER A 2 -17.28 14.96 -12.39
CA SER A 2 -16.68 13.68 -12.68
C SER A 2 -15.22 13.85 -13.11
N ILE A 3 -14.50 12.75 -13.04
CA ILE A 3 -13.18 12.60 -13.64
C ILE A 3 -13.29 11.51 -14.70
N TYR A 4 -12.75 11.79 -15.88
CA TYR A 4 -12.78 10.92 -17.04
C TYR A 4 -11.41 10.31 -17.28
N PHE A 5 -11.36 8.98 -17.39
CA PHE A 5 -10.12 8.25 -17.63
C PHE A 5 -9.93 8.06 -19.14
N ILE A 6 -9.23 8.99 -19.79
CA ILE A 6 -8.80 8.82 -21.19
C ILE A 6 -7.98 7.53 -21.30
N ARG A 7 -7.06 7.32 -20.35
CA ARG A 7 -6.33 6.06 -20.15
C ARG A 7 -6.35 5.70 -18.67
N ALA A 8 -6.69 4.46 -18.34
CA ALA A 8 -6.75 4.02 -16.94
C ALA A 8 -5.41 3.56 -16.34
N GLY A 9 -4.37 3.39 -17.16
CA GLY A 9 -3.10 2.80 -16.74
C GLY A 9 -3.18 1.27 -16.65
N LEU A 10 -2.25 0.64 -15.93
CA LEU A 10 -2.24 -0.82 -15.78
C LEU A 10 -3.36 -1.29 -14.85
N GLN A 11 -3.49 -0.65 -13.70
CA GLN A 11 -4.49 -0.98 -12.69
C GLN A 11 -4.69 0.22 -11.78
N THR A 12 -5.77 0.96 -12.02
CA THR A 12 -6.23 2.07 -11.16
C THR A 12 -7.53 1.66 -10.46
N SER A 13 -7.64 1.86 -9.15
CA SER A 13 -8.82 1.46 -8.37
C SER A 13 -9.15 2.45 -7.26
N ILE A 14 -10.39 2.42 -6.77
CA ILE A 14 -10.82 3.23 -5.62
C ILE A 14 -10.48 2.45 -4.35
N GLN A 15 -9.76 3.07 -3.42
CA GLN A 15 -9.33 2.45 -2.18
C GLN A 15 -9.58 3.36 -0.97
N ASP A 16 -9.98 2.77 0.16
CA ASP A 16 -9.97 3.37 1.48
C ASP A 16 -9.11 2.51 2.44
N CYS A 17 -9.31 2.55 3.77
CA CYS A 17 -8.59 1.69 4.73
C CYS A 17 -9.04 0.22 4.71
N GLY A 18 -9.99 -0.15 3.85
CA GLY A 18 -10.52 -1.48 3.70
C GLY A 18 -11.61 -1.83 4.72
N ARG A 19 -11.74 -3.13 4.98
CA ARG A 19 -12.82 -3.81 5.72
C ARG A 19 -12.28 -4.50 6.98
N PRO A 20 -11.85 -3.72 7.98
CA PRO A 20 -11.36 -4.32 9.21
C PRO A 20 -12.47 -5.13 9.90
N GLY A 21 -12.07 -6.20 10.60
CA GLY A 21 -12.97 -6.98 11.44
C GLY A 21 -13.70 -8.14 10.72
N LEU A 22 -13.57 -8.30 9.40
CA LEU A 22 -14.31 -9.34 8.66
C LEU A 22 -13.48 -10.56 8.25
N MET A 23 -12.20 -10.62 8.61
CA MET A 23 -11.31 -11.71 8.20
C MET A 23 -11.73 -13.10 8.72
N HIS A 24 -12.44 -13.13 9.85
CA HIS A 24 -13.01 -14.37 10.40
C HIS A 24 -14.17 -14.93 9.56
N TYR A 25 -14.78 -14.12 8.69
CA TYR A 25 -15.76 -14.55 7.68
C TYR A 25 -15.12 -14.89 6.32
N GLY A 26 -13.79 -14.97 6.24
CA GLY A 26 -13.10 -15.22 4.97
C GLY A 26 -12.93 -13.97 4.08
N ILE A 27 -13.27 -12.78 4.58
CA ILE A 27 -13.22 -11.53 3.82
C ILE A 27 -11.91 -10.81 4.11
N PRO A 28 -10.99 -10.66 3.13
CA PRO A 28 -9.73 -9.96 3.34
C PRO A 28 -9.94 -8.50 3.74
N GLN A 29 -8.97 -7.93 4.44
CA GLN A 29 -9.04 -6.52 4.82
C GLN A 29 -9.15 -5.61 3.59
N GLY A 30 -8.49 -5.92 2.48
CA GLY A 30 -8.45 -5.03 1.31
C GLY A 30 -7.82 -3.69 1.65
N GLY A 31 -8.29 -2.62 1.01
CA GLY A 31 -7.77 -1.27 1.26
C GLY A 31 -6.60 -0.89 0.37
N ALA A 32 -6.09 0.32 0.60
CA ALA A 32 -4.84 0.77 0.00
C ALA A 32 -3.66 -0.14 0.36
N ALA A 33 -2.87 -0.51 -0.64
CA ALA A 33 -1.67 -1.34 -0.51
C ALA A 33 -0.55 -0.67 0.31
N ASP A 34 -0.44 0.65 0.20
CA ASP A 34 0.41 1.54 1.01
C ASP A 34 -0.51 2.50 1.78
N PRO A 35 -0.96 2.11 2.99
CA PRO A 35 -1.84 2.93 3.79
C PRO A 35 -1.16 4.17 4.37
N LEU A 36 0.18 4.30 4.29
CA LEU A 36 0.85 5.53 4.71
C LEU A 36 0.64 6.62 3.66
N SER A 37 0.94 6.33 2.39
CA SER A 37 0.77 7.29 1.30
C SER A 37 -0.67 7.74 1.15
N MET A 38 -1.64 6.81 1.16
CA MET A 38 -3.07 7.16 1.16
C MET A 38 -3.41 8.18 2.26
N LYS A 39 -2.93 7.94 3.49
CA LYS A 39 -3.18 8.84 4.62
C LYS A 39 -2.53 10.20 4.43
N LEU A 40 -1.31 10.26 3.87
CA LEU A 40 -0.63 11.52 3.56
C LEU A 40 -1.40 12.34 2.51
N ALA A 41 -1.91 11.70 1.46
CA ALA A 41 -2.73 12.38 0.45
C ALA A 41 -4.01 12.99 1.07
N ASN A 42 -4.71 12.22 1.89
CA ASN A 42 -5.88 12.70 2.61
C ASN A 42 -5.55 13.82 3.61
N LEU A 43 -4.43 13.69 4.31
CA LEU A 43 -3.98 14.68 5.28
C LEU A 43 -3.73 16.05 4.64
N LEU A 44 -3.03 16.09 3.50
CA LEU A 44 -2.75 17.33 2.75
C LEU A 44 -4.03 18.06 2.35
N LEU A 45 -5.12 17.33 2.10
CA LEU A 45 -6.41 17.88 1.68
C LEU A 45 -7.36 18.19 2.86
N GLY A 46 -6.91 17.98 4.10
CA GLY A 46 -7.75 18.13 5.29
C GLY A 46 -8.91 17.12 5.33
N ASN A 47 -8.79 16.00 4.61
CA ASN A 47 -9.78 14.93 4.64
C ASN A 47 -9.61 14.06 5.90
N THR A 48 -10.62 13.23 6.18
CA THR A 48 -10.42 12.13 7.12
C THR A 48 -9.39 11.14 6.55
N LEU A 49 -8.62 10.48 7.42
CA LEU A 49 -7.57 9.55 6.98
C LEU A 49 -8.08 8.34 6.19
N ASN A 50 -9.38 8.01 6.34
CA ASN A 50 -10.07 6.94 5.62
C ASN A 50 -10.80 7.43 4.36
N ASN A 51 -10.66 8.70 3.97
CA ASN A 51 -11.35 9.20 2.80
C ASN A 51 -10.90 8.41 1.55
N PRO A 52 -11.82 8.03 0.65
CA PRO A 52 -11.46 7.26 -0.54
C PRO A 52 -10.45 8.00 -1.43
N VAL A 53 -9.51 7.24 -1.99
CA VAL A 53 -8.48 7.71 -2.93
C VAL A 53 -8.46 6.84 -4.18
N LEU A 54 -7.77 7.30 -5.22
CA LEU A 54 -7.40 6.46 -6.36
C LEU A 54 -6.02 5.85 -6.09
N GLU A 55 -5.91 4.52 -6.09
CA GLU A 55 -4.64 3.80 -6.08
C GLU A 55 -4.23 3.47 -7.52
N ILE A 56 -3.04 3.88 -7.92
CA ILE A 56 -2.47 3.71 -9.26
C ILE A 56 -1.27 2.78 -9.18
N THR A 57 -1.24 1.72 -9.99
CA THR A 57 -0.18 0.69 -9.95
C THR A 57 0.67 0.69 -11.23
N LEU A 58 1.98 0.85 -11.08
CA LEU A 58 3.05 0.76 -12.10
C LEU A 58 2.93 1.69 -13.31
N THR A 59 1.91 1.51 -14.15
CA THR A 59 1.63 2.38 -15.29
C THR A 59 0.44 3.26 -14.94
N GLY A 60 0.64 4.58 -15.00
CA GLY A 60 -0.35 5.52 -14.53
C GLY A 60 -1.40 5.93 -15.58
N PRO A 61 -2.48 6.58 -15.12
CA PRO A 61 -3.58 7.03 -15.97
C PRO A 61 -3.30 8.37 -16.65
N LEU A 62 -4.14 8.67 -17.65
CA LEU A 62 -4.36 10.00 -18.21
C LEU A 62 -5.80 10.39 -17.87
N ILE A 63 -5.97 11.43 -17.04
CA ILE A 63 -7.26 11.80 -16.43
C ILE A 63 -7.63 13.22 -16.83
N GLU A 64 -8.84 13.40 -17.34
CA GLU A 64 -9.45 14.72 -17.58
C GLU A 64 -10.44 15.03 -16.46
N PHE A 65 -10.42 16.27 -15.96
CA PHE A 65 -11.30 16.73 -14.89
C PHE A 65 -12.39 17.64 -15.45
N ASP A 66 -13.67 17.35 -15.17
CA ASP A 66 -14.79 18.20 -15.61
C ASP A 66 -15.22 19.26 -14.56
N CYS A 67 -14.39 19.46 -13.54
CA CYS A 67 -14.73 20.27 -12.38
C CYS A 67 -13.48 20.84 -11.69
N ASP A 68 -13.70 21.93 -10.96
CA ASP A 68 -12.70 22.51 -10.08
C ASP A 68 -12.59 21.67 -8.79
N VAL A 69 -11.39 21.21 -8.47
CA VAL A 69 -11.11 20.38 -7.30
C VAL A 69 -9.64 20.45 -6.88
N SER A 70 -9.33 20.35 -5.59
CA SER A 70 -7.94 20.15 -5.15
C SER A 70 -7.60 18.66 -5.01
N ILE A 71 -6.41 18.27 -5.45
CA ILE A 71 -5.87 16.91 -5.34
C ILE A 71 -4.54 16.90 -4.59
N ALA A 72 -4.13 15.72 -4.12
CA ALA A 72 -2.80 15.49 -3.60
C ALA A 72 -2.29 14.14 -4.09
N ILE A 73 -1.08 14.11 -4.65
CA ILE A 73 -0.45 12.90 -5.19
C ILE A 73 0.65 12.45 -4.23
N THR A 74 0.64 11.19 -3.80
CA THR A 74 1.64 10.62 -2.88
C THR A 74 1.98 9.18 -3.25
N GLY A 75 2.92 8.55 -2.55
CA GLY A 75 3.38 7.20 -2.83
C GLY A 75 4.52 7.17 -3.84
N ALA A 76 4.47 6.23 -4.76
CA ALA A 76 5.45 6.06 -5.83
C ALA A 76 5.70 7.38 -6.57
N GLN A 77 6.97 7.63 -6.91
CA GLN A 77 7.33 8.82 -7.68
C GLN A 77 7.05 8.55 -9.15
N PHE A 78 6.13 9.32 -9.72
CA PHE A 78 5.90 9.41 -11.15
C PHE A 78 6.39 10.76 -11.65
N LYS A 79 6.80 10.82 -12.92
CA LYS A 79 6.75 12.06 -13.69
C LYS A 79 5.27 12.33 -13.97
N VAL A 80 4.74 13.39 -13.35
CA VAL A 80 3.34 13.80 -13.51
C VAL A 80 3.29 15.14 -14.22
N LEU A 81 2.41 15.25 -15.22
CA LEU A 81 2.18 16.46 -15.98
C LEU A 81 0.73 16.94 -15.77
N LEU A 82 0.53 18.25 -15.61
CA LEU A 82 -0.76 18.92 -15.67
C LEU A 82 -0.77 19.81 -16.91
N ASN A 83 -1.63 19.51 -17.88
CA ASN A 83 -1.66 20.20 -19.18
C ASN A 83 -0.27 20.29 -19.83
N ASN A 84 0.45 19.16 -19.84
CA ASN A 84 1.84 19.00 -20.33
C ASN A 84 2.94 19.69 -19.49
N ASN A 85 2.60 20.39 -18.41
CA ASN A 85 3.58 21.01 -17.52
C ASN A 85 3.91 20.09 -16.33
N PRO A 86 5.19 19.88 -16.00
CA PRO A 86 5.56 19.02 -14.88
C PRO A 86 5.09 19.60 -13.54
N ILE A 87 4.55 18.75 -12.68
CA ILE A 87 4.13 19.09 -11.32
C ILE A 87 4.81 18.21 -10.28
N GLU A 88 4.96 18.72 -9.08
CA GLU A 88 5.52 17.97 -7.95
C GLU A 88 4.43 17.24 -7.17
N SER A 89 4.74 16.03 -6.71
CA SER A 89 3.92 15.28 -5.74
C SER A 89 4.10 15.81 -4.31
N TYR A 90 3.32 15.27 -3.37
CA TYR A 90 3.35 15.61 -1.93
C TYR A 90 2.98 17.08 -1.63
N LYS A 91 2.17 17.69 -2.50
CA LYS A 91 1.54 18.99 -2.27
C LYS A 91 0.08 19.00 -2.73
N VAL A 92 -0.67 19.98 -2.26
CA VAL A 92 -2.00 20.31 -2.76
C VAL A 92 -1.84 20.93 -4.14
N ILE A 93 -2.53 20.34 -5.11
CA ILE A 93 -2.58 20.80 -6.51
C ILE A 93 -4.01 21.22 -6.77
N GLN A 94 -4.22 22.45 -7.23
CA GLN A 94 -5.53 22.94 -7.64
C GLN A 94 -5.76 22.58 -9.11
N ILE A 95 -6.81 21.81 -9.36
CA ILE A 95 -7.24 21.39 -10.69
C ILE A 95 -8.44 22.24 -11.10
N LYS A 96 -8.43 22.71 -12.34
CA LYS A 96 -9.54 23.43 -12.97
C LYS A 96 -10.31 22.51 -13.90
N ASN A 97 -11.57 22.84 -14.14
CA ASN A 97 -12.36 22.21 -15.20
C ASN A 97 -11.61 22.27 -16.55
N GLY A 98 -11.49 21.13 -17.22
CA GLY A 98 -10.78 20.94 -18.48
C GLY A 98 -9.31 20.53 -18.33
N ASP A 99 -8.76 20.55 -17.12
CA ASP A 99 -7.38 20.15 -16.89
C ASP A 99 -7.18 18.64 -17.12
N ILE A 100 -6.03 18.31 -17.70
CA ILE A 100 -5.60 16.94 -17.96
C ILE A 100 -4.35 16.61 -17.14
N LEU A 101 -4.46 15.56 -16.32
CA LEU A 101 -3.39 15.02 -15.48
C LEU A 101 -2.83 13.73 -16.11
N ASP A 102 -1.56 13.75 -16.49
CA ASP A 102 -0.84 12.60 -17.07
C ASP A 102 0.19 12.03 -16.10
N PHE A 103 0.07 10.74 -15.79
CA PHE A 103 1.12 9.97 -15.13
C PHE A 103 2.02 9.34 -16.19
N SER A 104 2.98 10.12 -16.71
CA SER A 104 3.76 9.75 -17.88
C SER A 104 4.69 8.55 -17.65
N SER A 105 5.49 8.55 -16.58
CA SER A 105 6.44 7.47 -16.30
C SER A 105 6.70 7.28 -14.80
N LEU A 106 6.85 6.01 -14.40
CA LEU A 106 7.25 5.63 -13.04
C LEU A 106 8.76 5.80 -12.85
N MET A 107 9.16 6.47 -11.77
CA MET A 107 10.56 6.70 -11.40
C MET A 107 11.00 5.82 -10.23
N SER A 108 10.16 5.64 -9.20
CA SER A 108 10.46 4.77 -8.06
C SER A 108 9.20 4.36 -7.29
N GLY A 109 9.27 3.27 -6.52
CA GLY A 109 8.11 2.64 -5.89
C GLY A 109 7.28 1.82 -6.88
N ALA A 110 6.03 1.51 -6.49
CA ALA A 110 5.11 0.73 -7.31
C ALA A 110 3.69 1.33 -7.37
N ARG A 111 3.24 2.01 -6.32
CA ARG A 111 1.87 2.51 -6.21
C ARG A 111 1.80 3.96 -5.78
N ALA A 112 1.11 4.79 -6.57
CA ALA A 112 0.80 6.17 -6.23
C ALA A 112 -0.67 6.31 -5.82
N TYR A 113 -0.98 7.38 -5.10
CA TYR A 113 -2.32 7.66 -4.60
C TYR A 113 -2.72 9.08 -4.94
N ILE A 114 -3.92 9.25 -5.51
CA ILE A 114 -4.55 10.55 -5.68
C ILE A 114 -5.64 10.70 -4.62
N GLY A 115 -5.38 11.57 -3.65
CA GLY A 115 -6.42 12.10 -2.78
C GLY A 115 -7.22 13.17 -3.52
N LEU A 116 -8.53 13.21 -3.26
CA LEU A 116 -9.46 14.20 -3.82
C LEU A 116 -10.11 14.97 -2.68
N SER A 117 -10.19 16.29 -2.78
CA SER A 117 -10.95 17.13 -1.84
C SER A 117 -12.45 17.13 -2.15
N ALA A 118 -12.96 15.96 -2.54
CA ALA A 118 -14.32 15.70 -2.95
C ALA A 118 -14.77 14.33 -2.40
N LYS A 119 -16.08 14.10 -2.36
CA LYS A 119 -16.65 12.77 -2.08
C LYS A 119 -16.71 11.99 -3.39
N ILE A 120 -16.05 10.83 -3.43
CA ILE A 120 -16.15 9.89 -4.56
C ILE A 120 -17.49 9.15 -4.46
N SER A 121 -18.27 9.15 -5.55
CA SER A 121 -19.49 8.36 -5.65
C SER A 121 -19.13 6.91 -5.97
N ALA A 122 -19.12 6.06 -4.94
CA ALA A 122 -18.91 4.63 -5.04
C ALA A 122 -19.80 3.88 -4.03
N PRO A 123 -20.30 2.67 -4.36
CA PRO A 123 -21.04 1.84 -3.43
C PRO A 123 -20.19 1.47 -2.21
N GLN A 124 -20.79 1.58 -1.03
CA GLN A 124 -20.19 1.09 0.21
C GLN A 124 -20.64 -0.36 0.42
N ILE A 125 -19.69 -1.29 0.35
CA ILE A 125 -19.92 -2.73 0.53
C ILE A 125 -19.14 -3.18 1.76
N LEU A 126 -19.86 -3.73 2.73
CA LEU A 126 -19.30 -4.17 4.02
C LEU A 126 -18.54 -3.03 4.72
N ASN A 127 -19.20 -1.87 4.81
CA ASN A 127 -18.70 -0.64 5.42
C ASN A 127 -17.45 -0.01 4.77
N SER A 128 -17.07 -0.42 3.55
CA SER A 128 -15.91 0.13 2.81
C SER A 128 -16.24 0.34 1.33
N VAL A 129 -15.59 1.33 0.72
CA VAL A 129 -15.66 1.57 -0.73
C VAL A 129 -14.48 0.95 -1.48
N SER A 130 -13.55 0.28 -0.80
CA SER A 130 -12.36 -0.29 -1.46
C SER A 130 -12.71 -1.32 -2.51
N THR A 131 -12.10 -1.23 -3.68
CA THR A 131 -12.15 -2.33 -4.66
C THR A 131 -11.39 -3.55 -4.12
N HIS A 132 -12.06 -4.70 -4.06
CA HIS A 132 -11.40 -6.01 -3.97
C HIS A 132 -11.32 -6.60 -5.38
N LEU A 133 -10.13 -6.64 -5.98
CA LEU A 133 -9.99 -6.86 -7.42
C LEU A 133 -10.34 -8.28 -7.86
N ILE A 134 -10.05 -9.27 -7.02
CA ILE A 134 -10.16 -10.68 -7.42
C ILE A 134 -11.61 -11.15 -7.47
N SER A 135 -12.38 -10.81 -6.45
CA SER A 135 -13.80 -11.17 -6.37
C SER A 135 -14.72 -10.12 -6.99
N GLY A 136 -14.15 -8.98 -7.40
CA GLY A 136 -14.88 -7.89 -8.01
C GLY A 136 -16.00 -7.34 -7.13
N PHE A 137 -15.67 -6.70 -6.01
CA PHE A 137 -16.66 -5.90 -5.29
C PHE A 137 -16.06 -4.64 -4.68
N GLY A 138 -16.92 -3.64 -4.45
CA GLY A 138 -16.52 -2.31 -4.00
C GLY A 138 -15.93 -1.45 -5.13
N GLY A 139 -15.70 -0.18 -4.82
CA GLY A 139 -15.11 0.80 -5.73
C GLY A 139 -15.95 1.07 -6.97
N HIS A 140 -15.32 1.14 -8.13
CA HIS A 140 -16.01 1.41 -9.40
C HIS A 140 -16.36 0.12 -10.12
N ARG A 141 -17.66 -0.10 -10.37
CA ARG A 141 -18.18 -1.22 -11.17
C ARG A 141 -17.49 -2.56 -10.84
N ASN A 142 -17.22 -2.78 -9.55
CA ASN A 142 -16.68 -4.04 -9.06
C ASN A 142 -15.29 -4.40 -9.62
N GLY A 143 -14.42 -3.43 -9.91
CA GLY A 143 -13.07 -3.73 -10.40
C GLY A 143 -12.15 -2.53 -10.54
N ALA A 144 -11.07 -2.73 -11.30
CA ALA A 144 -10.21 -1.63 -11.74
C ALA A 144 -10.95 -0.75 -12.76
N ILE A 145 -10.69 0.54 -12.70
CA ILE A 145 -11.23 1.53 -13.64
C ILE A 145 -10.68 1.23 -15.03
N LYS A 146 -11.53 1.35 -16.06
CA LYS A 146 -11.16 1.14 -17.46
C LYS A 146 -11.08 2.48 -18.20
N SER A 147 -10.30 2.50 -19.28
CA SER A 147 -10.25 3.65 -20.20
C SER A 147 -11.65 3.90 -20.78
N GLY A 148 -12.05 5.16 -20.88
CA GLY A 148 -13.39 5.56 -21.30
C GLY A 148 -14.41 5.64 -20.16
N GLU A 149 -14.05 5.32 -18.91
CA GLU A 149 -14.96 5.40 -17.77
C GLU A 149 -14.88 6.75 -17.03
N LYS A 150 -15.98 7.09 -16.36
CA LYS A 150 -16.10 8.27 -15.50
C LYS A 150 -16.33 7.88 -14.04
N ILE A 151 -15.66 8.58 -13.14
CA ILE A 151 -15.94 8.53 -11.70
C ILE A 151 -16.62 9.82 -11.29
N TYR A 152 -17.81 9.72 -10.72
CA TYR A 152 -18.56 10.89 -10.28
C TYR A 152 -18.08 11.39 -8.92
N LEU A 153 -18.04 12.72 -8.80
CA LEU A 153 -17.63 13.43 -7.59
C LEU A 153 -18.79 14.29 -7.08
N GLU A 154 -18.89 14.39 -5.76
CA GLU A 154 -19.80 15.27 -5.05
C GLU A 154 -19.01 16.18 -4.10
N LYS A 155 -19.56 17.35 -3.77
CA LYS A 155 -19.00 18.26 -2.74
C LYS A 155 -17.51 18.56 -2.98
N THR A 156 -17.14 18.91 -4.22
CA THR A 156 -15.77 19.33 -4.53
C THR A 156 -15.42 20.59 -3.75
N ARG A 157 -14.13 20.74 -3.41
CA ARG A 157 -13.62 21.87 -2.67
C ARG A 157 -12.31 22.34 -3.29
N ILE A 158 -12.04 23.62 -3.16
CA ILE A 158 -10.70 24.17 -3.40
C ILE A 158 -10.06 24.42 -2.04
N ILE A 159 -8.91 23.80 -1.83
CA ILE A 159 -8.14 23.87 -0.60
C ILE A 159 -6.93 24.78 -0.83
N LYS A 160 -6.51 25.48 0.23
CA LYS A 160 -5.27 26.28 0.19
C LYS A 160 -4.07 25.39 -0.12
N GLU A 161 -3.09 25.97 -0.79
CA GLU A 161 -1.84 25.28 -1.07
C GLU A 161 -1.15 24.85 0.23
N ALA A 162 -0.72 23.60 0.27
CA ALA A 162 0.07 23.02 1.33
C ALA A 162 1.02 22.00 0.71
N HIS A 163 2.15 21.75 1.36
CA HIS A 163 3.10 20.73 0.93
C HIS A 163 3.63 20.00 2.15
N LEU A 164 4.07 18.77 1.93
CA LEU A 164 4.76 18.00 2.92
C LEU A 164 6.26 18.34 2.86
N GLU A 165 6.89 18.59 4.01
CA GLU A 165 8.33 18.81 4.04
C GLU A 165 9.08 17.53 3.63
N ARG A 166 10.26 17.69 3.03
CA ARG A 166 11.02 16.59 2.41
C ARG A 166 11.33 15.46 3.37
N GLU A 167 11.56 15.75 4.65
CA GLU A 167 11.85 14.75 5.68
C GLU A 167 10.69 13.77 5.91
N PHE A 168 9.44 14.19 5.70
CA PHE A 168 8.27 13.34 5.90
C PHE A 168 7.86 12.57 4.64
N ILE A 169 8.53 12.82 3.50
CA ILE A 169 8.30 12.11 2.25
C ILE A 169 9.02 10.76 2.30
N PRO A 170 8.30 9.62 2.22
CA PRO A 170 8.95 8.32 2.20
C PRO A 170 9.87 8.15 0.99
N ASN A 171 11.07 7.62 1.21
CA ASN A 171 12.02 7.32 0.14
C ASN A 171 11.87 5.87 -0.36
N TYR A 172 11.41 5.71 -1.60
CA TYR A 172 11.21 4.42 -2.26
C TYR A 172 12.29 4.05 -3.28
N ARG A 173 13.40 4.80 -3.34
CA ARG A 173 14.53 4.51 -4.26
C ARG A 173 15.50 3.49 -3.68
N LEU A 174 15.56 3.38 -2.36
CA LEU A 174 16.48 2.50 -1.67
C LEU A 174 15.92 1.08 -1.58
N ARG A 175 16.83 0.10 -1.62
CA ARG A 175 16.51 -1.29 -1.31
C ARG A 175 15.92 -1.38 0.10
N PRO A 176 14.66 -1.81 0.29
CA PRO A 176 14.04 -1.78 1.59
C PRO A 176 14.57 -2.92 2.48
N LEU A 177 14.99 -2.55 3.69
CA LEU A 177 15.11 -3.47 4.82
C LEU A 177 13.76 -3.52 5.53
N ILE A 178 13.12 -4.69 5.55
CA ILE A 178 11.79 -4.90 6.13
C ILE A 178 11.94 -5.51 7.52
N ARG A 179 11.47 -4.81 8.55
CA ARG A 179 11.54 -5.33 9.91
C ARG A 179 10.43 -6.33 10.17
N VAL A 180 10.80 -7.44 10.81
CA VAL A 180 9.90 -8.55 11.12
C VAL A 180 10.04 -8.98 12.58
N VAL A 181 8.98 -9.56 13.12
CA VAL A 181 9.03 -10.37 14.34
C VAL A 181 8.92 -11.85 13.96
N HIS A 182 9.23 -12.76 14.88
CA HIS A 182 8.96 -14.19 14.66
C HIS A 182 7.48 -14.42 14.33
N GLY A 183 7.24 -15.29 13.34
CA GLY A 183 5.92 -15.80 13.04
C GLY A 183 5.50 -16.85 14.07
N ALA A 184 4.24 -17.28 13.99
CA ALA A 184 3.68 -18.26 14.94
C ALA A 184 4.47 -19.57 14.94
N GLU A 185 4.92 -20.03 13.77
CA GLU A 185 5.74 -21.23 13.62
C GLU A 185 7.24 -20.92 13.57
N GLY A 186 7.66 -19.67 13.81
CA GLY A 186 9.06 -19.24 13.65
C GLY A 186 10.06 -20.09 14.44
N GLN A 187 9.66 -20.59 15.61
CA GLN A 187 10.49 -21.46 16.46
C GLN A 187 10.57 -22.91 15.97
N ARG A 188 9.67 -23.34 15.07
CA ARG A 188 9.69 -24.66 14.44
C ARG A 188 10.71 -24.75 13.31
N PHE A 189 11.18 -23.62 12.79
CA PHE A 189 12.22 -23.60 11.77
C PHE A 189 13.59 -23.93 12.37
N THR A 190 14.43 -24.62 11.59
CA THR A 190 15.82 -24.90 11.99
C THR A 190 16.63 -23.60 12.06
N GLN A 191 17.71 -23.60 12.85
CA GLN A 191 18.57 -22.41 12.94
C GLN A 191 19.17 -22.05 11.58
N SER A 192 19.60 -23.05 10.80
CA SER A 192 20.08 -22.87 9.43
C SER A 192 19.04 -22.19 8.53
N ALA A 193 17.76 -22.58 8.60
CA ALA A 193 16.70 -21.93 7.83
C ALA A 193 16.51 -20.45 8.22
N LEU A 194 16.59 -20.14 9.52
CA LEU A 194 16.50 -18.76 10.01
C LEU A 194 17.71 -17.94 9.54
N ASP A 195 18.92 -18.47 9.67
CA ASP A 195 20.14 -17.80 9.27
C ASP A 195 20.16 -17.53 7.76
N ASN A 196 19.75 -18.52 6.95
CA ASN A 196 19.56 -18.36 5.50
C ASN A 196 18.54 -17.28 5.20
N PHE A 197 17.37 -17.29 5.86
CA PHE A 197 16.33 -16.29 5.61
C PHE A 197 16.80 -14.86 5.91
N PHE A 198 17.51 -14.63 7.03
CA PHE A 198 17.95 -13.29 7.42
C PHE A 198 19.20 -12.79 6.69
N SER A 199 20.02 -13.69 6.14
CA SER A 199 21.19 -13.34 5.33
C SER A 199 20.87 -13.19 3.83
N THR A 200 19.80 -13.83 3.36
CA THR A 200 19.42 -13.82 1.94
C THR A 200 18.86 -12.47 1.50
N THR A 201 19.27 -12.04 0.30
CA THR A 201 18.59 -10.97 -0.43
C THR A 201 17.55 -11.60 -1.34
N PHE A 202 16.28 -11.32 -1.08
CA PHE A 202 15.18 -11.83 -1.89
C PHE A 202 14.86 -10.89 -3.03
N GLN A 203 14.33 -11.46 -4.10
CA GLN A 203 13.81 -10.77 -5.26
C GLN A 203 12.30 -11.00 -5.39
N VAL A 204 11.57 -9.93 -5.67
CA VAL A 204 10.11 -9.97 -5.87
C VAL A 204 9.81 -10.59 -7.24
N SER A 205 9.00 -11.65 -7.25
CA SER A 205 8.56 -12.35 -8.46
C SER A 205 7.49 -11.56 -9.22
N ALA A 206 7.46 -11.73 -10.55
CA ALA A 206 6.42 -11.20 -11.43
C ALA A 206 5.01 -11.77 -11.14
N GLN A 207 4.93 -12.90 -10.42
CA GLN A 207 3.67 -13.48 -9.97
C GLN A 207 3.09 -12.81 -8.70
N SER A 208 3.75 -11.76 -8.18
CA SER A 208 3.28 -11.01 -7.02
C SER A 208 2.09 -10.14 -7.38
N ASN A 209 1.07 -10.14 -6.53
CA ASN A 209 -0.14 -9.35 -6.71
C ASN A 209 -0.69 -8.90 -5.35
N ARG A 210 -1.93 -8.39 -5.32
CA ARG A 210 -2.59 -7.90 -4.09
C ARG A 210 -2.90 -9.02 -3.06
N MET A 211 -2.88 -10.29 -3.45
CA MET A 211 -3.03 -11.42 -2.50
C MET A 211 -1.75 -11.74 -1.76
N GLY A 212 -0.63 -11.70 -2.46
CA GLY A 212 0.65 -12.15 -1.92
C GLY A 212 1.84 -11.70 -2.75
N ILE A 213 2.92 -11.41 -2.04
CA ILE A 213 4.21 -11.03 -2.61
C ILE A 213 5.10 -12.26 -2.55
N ARG A 214 5.42 -12.80 -3.73
CA ARG A 214 6.21 -14.03 -3.89
C ARG A 214 7.68 -13.66 -4.04
N LEU A 215 8.53 -14.37 -3.32
CA LEU A 215 9.95 -14.06 -3.22
C LEU A 215 10.79 -15.25 -3.66
N SER A 216 11.89 -14.96 -4.34
CA SER A 216 12.95 -15.92 -4.67
C SER A 216 14.30 -15.41 -4.15
N PRO A 217 15.32 -16.25 -3.94
CA PRO A 217 15.30 -17.70 -4.11
C PRO A 217 14.57 -18.41 -2.97
N SER A 218 14.46 -19.74 -3.09
CA SER A 218 14.14 -20.60 -1.95
C SER A 218 15.21 -20.47 -0.86
N ILE A 219 14.79 -20.50 0.40
CA ILE A 219 15.74 -20.46 1.52
C ILE A 219 16.39 -21.81 1.82
N MET A 220 15.77 -22.92 1.38
CA MET A 220 16.14 -24.29 1.76
C MET A 220 15.24 -25.35 1.08
N SER A 221 15.71 -26.60 1.04
CA SER A 221 14.94 -27.78 0.61
C SER A 221 13.86 -28.20 1.65
N ASP A 222 12.82 -28.93 1.23
CA ASP A 222 11.66 -29.25 2.09
C ASP A 222 12.03 -30.03 3.38
N SER A 223 13.04 -30.91 3.29
CA SER A 223 13.46 -31.79 4.40
C SER A 223 14.25 -31.11 5.51
N GLU A 224 14.75 -29.89 5.30
CA GLU A 224 15.71 -29.25 6.22
C GLU A 224 15.10 -28.04 6.96
N ARG A 225 13.93 -27.56 6.50
CA ARG A 225 13.36 -26.28 6.96
C ARG A 225 12.79 -26.32 8.37
N LEU A 226 12.21 -27.44 8.80
CA LEU A 226 11.54 -27.58 10.08
C LEU A 226 12.30 -28.56 10.99
N LYS A 227 12.35 -28.26 12.28
CA LYS A 227 12.95 -29.12 13.33
C LYS A 227 12.22 -30.45 13.49
N ASP A 228 10.93 -30.47 13.16
CA ASP A 228 10.08 -31.65 13.17
C ASP A 228 9.18 -31.61 11.92
N ILE A 229 9.29 -32.64 11.09
CA ILE A 229 8.54 -32.82 9.84
C ILE A 229 7.21 -33.55 10.12
N SER A 230 7.01 -34.06 11.35
CA SER A 230 5.80 -34.78 11.70
C SER A 230 4.61 -33.83 11.90
N GLY A 231 3.54 -34.11 11.15
CA GLY A 231 2.25 -33.42 11.26
C GLY A 231 1.97 -32.41 10.13
N GLU A 232 0.90 -32.66 9.39
CA GLU A 232 0.28 -31.65 8.53
C GLU A 232 -0.09 -30.42 9.37
N MET A 233 0.14 -29.24 8.80
CA MET A 233 -0.12 -28.01 9.53
C MET A 233 -1.57 -27.60 9.39
N VAL A 234 -2.23 -27.58 10.55
CA VAL A 234 -3.61 -27.14 10.67
C VAL A 234 -3.73 -25.71 10.16
N SER A 235 -4.68 -25.50 9.24
CA SER A 235 -4.98 -24.18 8.71
C SER A 235 -5.32 -23.22 9.84
N SER A 236 -4.67 -22.04 9.83
CA SER A 236 -4.89 -21.02 10.86
C SER A 236 -4.88 -19.62 10.26
N GLY A 237 -5.30 -18.63 11.06
CA GLY A 237 -5.50 -17.25 10.61
C GLY A 237 -4.25 -16.59 10.02
N LEU A 238 -4.38 -16.00 8.85
CA LEU A 238 -3.38 -15.18 8.20
C LEU A 238 -3.73 -13.70 8.32
N TYR A 239 -2.71 -12.87 8.46
CA TYR A 239 -2.84 -11.41 8.45
C TYR A 239 -1.86 -10.81 7.43
N PRO A 240 -2.19 -9.70 6.76
CA PRO A 240 -1.26 -9.04 5.86
C PRO A 240 0.09 -8.78 6.55
N GLY A 241 1.17 -9.19 5.90
CA GLY A 241 2.53 -9.19 6.44
C GLY A 241 3.04 -10.53 6.95
N SER A 242 2.19 -11.56 7.08
CA SER A 242 2.65 -12.92 7.40
C SER A 242 3.54 -13.48 6.31
N ILE A 243 4.72 -13.97 6.68
CA ILE A 243 5.70 -14.57 5.76
C ILE A 243 5.62 -16.08 5.88
N GLN A 244 5.02 -16.71 4.88
CA GLN A 244 4.81 -18.14 4.78
C GLN A 244 5.91 -18.80 3.96
N ILE A 245 6.32 -20.01 4.34
CA ILE A 245 7.32 -20.81 3.60
C ILE A 245 6.66 -22.09 3.08
N PRO A 246 6.18 -22.15 1.82
CA PRO A 246 5.65 -23.36 1.21
C PRO A 246 6.73 -24.45 1.00
N ASN A 247 6.34 -25.63 0.52
CA ASN A 247 7.24 -26.79 0.35
C ASN A 247 8.39 -26.54 -0.64
N ASN A 248 8.20 -25.65 -1.60
CA ASN A 248 9.27 -25.23 -2.52
C ASN A 248 10.31 -24.31 -1.84
N GLY A 249 10.08 -23.87 -0.60
CA GLY A 249 10.96 -23.03 0.20
C GLY A 249 11.02 -21.55 -0.22
N GLU A 250 10.26 -21.14 -1.25
CA GLU A 250 10.18 -19.75 -1.70
C GLU A 250 9.21 -18.94 -0.83
N PRO A 251 9.66 -17.88 -0.12
CA PRO A 251 8.79 -17.17 0.80
C PRO A 251 7.63 -16.45 0.11
N ILE A 252 6.46 -16.44 0.75
CA ILE A 252 5.29 -15.68 0.32
C ILE A 252 4.84 -14.76 1.47
N ILE A 253 4.85 -13.45 1.23
CA ILE A 253 4.26 -12.49 2.15
C ILE A 253 2.77 -12.37 1.84
N SER A 254 1.89 -12.77 2.75
CA SER A 254 0.45 -12.50 2.66
C SER A 254 0.21 -11.00 2.55
N PHE A 255 -0.62 -10.58 1.60
CA PHE A 255 -0.84 -9.17 1.33
C PHE A 255 -2.32 -8.77 1.52
N ILE A 256 -2.70 -7.57 1.09
CA ILE A 256 -3.95 -6.92 1.55
C ILE A 256 -5.25 -7.60 1.09
N GLU A 257 -5.21 -8.39 0.01
CA GLU A 257 -6.32 -9.22 -0.52
C GLU A 257 -5.99 -10.72 -0.39
N GLY A 258 -5.04 -11.05 0.49
CA GLY A 258 -4.61 -12.42 0.73
C GLY A 258 -5.67 -13.26 1.42
N GLN A 259 -5.51 -14.58 1.34
CA GLN A 259 -6.33 -15.52 2.09
C GLN A 259 -6.29 -15.20 3.59
N THR A 260 -7.43 -15.38 4.28
CA THR A 260 -7.54 -15.14 5.72
C THR A 260 -7.15 -16.36 6.56
N ILE A 261 -7.05 -17.54 5.93
CA ILE A 261 -6.59 -18.80 6.52
C ILE A 261 -5.56 -19.45 5.60
N GLY A 262 -4.60 -20.17 6.17
CA GLY A 262 -3.63 -20.95 5.39
C GLY A 262 -2.92 -21.99 6.22
N GLY A 263 -2.36 -22.99 5.55
CA GLY A 263 -1.70 -24.15 6.15
C GLY A 263 -0.17 -24.17 5.99
N TYR A 264 0.45 -23.08 5.51
CA TYR A 264 1.91 -22.99 5.42
C TYR A 264 2.53 -22.40 6.70
N PRO A 265 3.75 -22.82 7.07
CA PRO A 265 4.39 -22.36 8.29
C PRO A 265 4.79 -20.89 8.14
N ARG A 266 4.47 -20.08 9.14
CA ARG A 266 4.80 -18.66 9.16
C ARG A 266 6.12 -18.47 9.89
N LEU A 267 7.19 -18.22 9.14
CA LEU A 267 8.53 -17.99 9.67
C LEU A 267 8.60 -16.66 10.42
N ALA A 268 8.02 -15.62 9.83
CA ALA A 268 8.11 -14.24 10.29
C ALA A 268 6.81 -13.48 10.02
N HIS A 269 6.67 -12.31 10.66
CA HIS A 269 5.59 -11.37 10.38
C HIS A 269 6.14 -9.95 10.28
N VAL A 270 5.84 -9.26 9.18
CA VAL A 270 6.23 -7.87 8.94
C VAL A 270 5.58 -6.97 9.98
N ILE A 271 6.37 -6.11 10.63
CA ILE A 271 5.82 -5.24 11.67
C ILE A 271 4.81 -4.25 11.07
N ARG A 272 3.76 -3.91 11.83
CA ARG A 272 2.70 -2.99 11.39
C ARG A 272 3.25 -1.66 10.83
N ALA A 273 4.32 -1.14 11.42
CA ALA A 273 4.95 0.10 10.98
C ALA A 273 5.54 0.04 9.57
N ASP A 274 5.91 -1.16 9.09
CA ASP A 274 6.60 -1.38 7.81
C ASP A 274 5.69 -1.93 6.71
N LEU A 275 4.44 -2.33 7.01
CA LEU A 275 3.50 -2.86 6.00
C LEU A 275 3.34 -1.98 4.77
N HIS A 276 3.34 -0.66 4.95
CA HIS A 276 3.29 0.30 3.85
C HIS A 276 4.38 0.10 2.78
N ARG A 277 5.56 -0.38 3.19
CA ARG A 277 6.68 -0.67 2.27
C ARG A 277 6.35 -1.81 1.33
N LEU A 278 5.54 -2.78 1.75
CA LEU A 278 5.09 -3.89 0.91
C LEU A 278 4.27 -3.40 -0.28
N GLY A 279 3.47 -2.35 -0.08
CA GLY A 279 2.70 -1.71 -1.16
C GLY A 279 3.53 -1.02 -2.24
N GLN A 280 4.83 -0.85 -2.01
CA GLN A 280 5.75 -0.21 -2.96
C GLN A 280 6.70 -1.19 -3.65
N LEU A 281 6.58 -2.49 -3.33
CA LEU A 281 7.32 -3.54 -4.01
C LEU A 281 6.73 -3.80 -5.41
N LYS A 282 7.61 -3.90 -6.40
CA LYS A 282 7.31 -4.34 -7.77
C LYS A 282 8.21 -5.51 -8.18
N PRO A 283 7.88 -6.24 -9.26
CA PRO A 283 8.74 -7.32 -9.75
C PRO A 283 10.19 -6.86 -9.93
N GLN A 284 11.13 -7.77 -9.66
CA GLN A 284 12.59 -7.56 -9.68
C GLN A 284 13.15 -6.69 -8.53
N ASP A 285 12.30 -6.05 -7.71
CA ASP A 285 12.80 -5.38 -6.50
C ASP A 285 13.50 -6.38 -5.60
N LYS A 286 14.62 -5.96 -5.02
CA LYS A 286 15.35 -6.73 -4.02
C LYS A 286 14.96 -6.26 -2.62
N ILE A 287 14.84 -7.17 -1.67
CA ILE A 287 14.52 -6.87 -0.27
C ILE A 287 15.35 -7.71 0.68
N ASN A 288 15.53 -7.22 1.90
CA ASN A 288 16.12 -7.97 3.00
C ASN A 288 15.20 -7.88 4.23
N PHE A 289 15.33 -8.84 5.14
CA PHE A 289 14.58 -8.85 6.38
C PHE A 289 15.48 -8.59 7.58
N GLN A 290 14.95 -7.91 8.58
CA GLN A 290 15.62 -7.70 9.86
C GLN A 290 14.71 -8.16 10.99
N LEU A 291 15.16 -9.14 11.76
CA LEU A 291 14.47 -9.55 12.97
C LEU A 291 14.57 -8.44 14.04
N VAL A 292 13.44 -8.09 14.63
CA VAL A 292 13.36 -7.15 15.76
C VAL A 292 12.52 -7.74 16.89
N THR A 293 12.73 -7.24 18.10
CA THR A 293 11.88 -7.62 19.24
C THR A 293 10.49 -7.01 19.10
N GLN A 294 9.48 -7.65 19.72
CA GLN A 294 8.13 -7.09 19.78
C GLN A 294 8.10 -5.71 20.45
N ALA A 295 8.93 -5.49 21.48
CA ALA A 295 9.07 -4.19 22.13
C ALA A 295 9.56 -3.11 21.16
N LYS A 296 10.58 -3.41 20.36
CA LYS A 296 11.06 -2.49 19.31
C LYS A 296 9.98 -2.23 18.25
N ALA A 297 9.26 -3.26 17.81
CA ALA A 297 8.16 -3.13 16.86
C ALA A 297 7.06 -2.17 17.37
N ARG A 298 6.66 -2.30 18.64
CA ARG A 298 5.69 -1.40 19.29
C ARG A 298 6.21 0.04 19.38
N LYS A 299 7.47 0.23 19.80
CA LYS A 299 8.10 1.55 19.89
C LYS A 299 8.08 2.29 18.54
N VAL A 300 8.51 1.61 17.48
CA VAL A 300 8.51 2.16 16.11
C VAL A 300 7.09 2.53 15.65
N LEU A 301 6.10 1.69 15.95
CA LEU A 301 4.70 2.00 15.60
C LEU A 301 4.18 3.24 16.34
N GLN A 302 4.50 3.37 17.63
CA GLN A 302 4.13 4.55 18.43
C GLN A 302 4.79 5.83 17.90
N GLU A 303 6.08 5.78 17.57
CA GLU A 303 6.81 6.89 16.96
C GLU A 303 6.16 7.35 15.65
N LYS A 304 5.80 6.39 14.78
CA LYS A 304 5.09 6.68 13.51
C LYS A 304 3.72 7.31 13.73
N HIS A 305 2.95 6.85 14.72
CA HIS A 305 1.66 7.45 15.06
C HIS A 305 1.82 8.87 15.61
N LYS A 306 2.80 9.11 16.49
CA LYS A 306 3.11 10.46 17.01
C LYS A 306 3.45 11.41 15.88
N LEU A 307 4.27 10.96 14.92
CA LEU A 307 4.64 11.75 13.75
C LEU A 307 3.43 12.14 12.90
N LEU A 308 2.57 11.16 12.56
CA LEU A 308 1.34 11.42 11.81
C LEU A 308 0.39 12.37 12.55
N GLY A 309 0.29 12.25 13.88
CA GLY A 309 -0.50 13.17 14.71
C GLY A 309 0.06 14.59 14.69
N LYS A 310 1.38 14.75 14.79
CA LYS A 310 2.05 16.06 14.66
C LYS A 310 1.78 16.68 13.30
N LEU A 311 2.01 15.94 12.21
CA LEU A 311 1.74 16.40 10.84
C LEU A 311 0.28 16.85 10.67
N GLN A 312 -0.66 16.12 11.26
CA GLN A 312 -2.07 16.49 11.23
C GLN A 312 -2.34 17.83 11.92
N ASN A 313 -1.65 18.11 13.02
CA ASN A 313 -1.78 19.37 13.74
C ASN A 313 -1.15 20.52 12.95
N THR A 314 0.07 20.35 12.43
CA THR A 314 0.79 21.33 11.60
C THR A 314 -0.03 21.77 10.38
N ILE A 315 -0.61 20.81 9.66
CA ILE A 315 -1.45 21.11 8.48
C ILE A 315 -2.75 21.81 8.87
N LYS A 316 -3.34 21.47 10.03
CA LYS A 316 -4.56 22.13 10.53
C LYS A 316 -4.32 23.55 11.05
N SER A 317 -3.20 23.78 11.73
CA SER A 317 -2.88 25.07 12.35
C SER A 317 -2.30 26.07 11.34
N GLY A 318 -1.97 25.63 10.13
CA GLY A 318 -1.31 26.46 9.12
C GLY A 318 0.09 26.92 9.52
N THR A 319 0.62 26.39 10.62
CA THR A 319 1.90 26.78 11.22
C THR A 319 2.97 25.87 10.65
N ARG A 320 3.97 26.44 9.97
CA ARG A 320 5.13 25.71 9.43
C ARG A 320 6.17 25.62 10.53
N GLU A 321 6.30 24.47 11.17
CA GLU A 321 7.47 24.17 12.00
C GLU A 321 8.25 23.05 11.32
N THR A 322 9.49 23.37 10.96
CA THR A 322 10.46 22.46 10.33
C THR A 322 11.01 21.51 11.39
N PHE A 323 11.00 20.21 11.13
CA PHE A 323 11.64 19.23 12.03
C PHE A 323 12.69 18.41 11.27
N ILE A 324 13.38 17.50 11.97
CA ILE A 324 14.41 16.63 11.39
C ILE A 324 14.18 15.21 11.95
N LEU A 325 14.16 14.21 11.07
CA LEU A 325 14.20 12.76 11.37
C LEU A 325 15.64 12.21 11.42
#